data_AF-A0A2W5Z2S7-F1
#
_entry.id   AF-A0A2W5Z2S7-F1
#
_cell.length_a   1.000
_cell.length_b   1.000
_cell.length_c   1.000
_cell.angle_alpha   90.00
_cell.angle_beta   90.00
_cell.angle_gamma   90.00
#
_symmetry.space_group_name_H-M   'P 1'
#
loop_
_entity.id
_entity.type
_entity.pdbx_description
1 polymer ?
#
loop_
_entity_poly.entity_id
_entity_poly.type
_entity_poly.pdbx_seq_one_letter_code
_entity_poly.pdbx_strand_id
1 'polypeptide(L)'
;MIERAQRRRRAAALLVTALTMAACGSASAGLDAASLGLPVTGTAVALATATVSTSPDGGIYRNPDHLEVMLVGRHSVDAVAAQLGNASSSWSQLRGLGQFTLVAMRIRDDGKVTSDPQLFDLQMASDYAPPGTANGPLRHFYHPTYPLAVVADSTPGDSCSIHLDPGHSGVAILVYPPVNLPTTLVWGRLGDFVLSVPVGGALPPLAGPLHAEACSRSAGAPA
;
A
#
# COMPACT_ATOMS: atom_id res chain seq x y z
N MET A 1 -48.93 -63.67 -6.46
CA MET A 1 -47.85 -64.45 -5.82
C MET A 1 -46.74 -64.65 -6.85
N ILE A 2 -45.52 -64.27 -6.49
CA ILE A 2 -44.23 -64.67 -7.11
C ILE A 2 -43.81 -63.90 -8.38
N GLU A 3 -42.99 -62.86 -8.15
CA GLU A 3 -41.62 -62.72 -8.69
C GLU A 3 -41.31 -63.25 -10.12
N ARG A 4 -40.95 -62.34 -11.05
CA ARG A 4 -39.59 -62.24 -11.64
C ARG A 4 -39.52 -61.32 -12.89
N ALA A 5 -38.66 -60.31 -12.75
CA ALA A 5 -37.57 -59.93 -13.66
C ALA A 5 -37.81 -59.64 -15.16
N GLN A 6 -37.46 -58.39 -15.48
CA GLN A 6 -36.62 -57.96 -16.60
C GLN A 6 -37.14 -58.08 -18.04
N ARG A 7 -37.37 -56.91 -18.67
CA ARG A 7 -36.89 -56.59 -20.03
C ARG A 7 -36.89 -55.08 -20.32
N ARG A 8 -35.69 -54.51 -20.30
CA ARG A 8 -35.13 -53.41 -21.12
C ARG A 8 -36.11 -52.54 -21.94
N ARG A 9 -35.98 -51.21 -21.84
CA ARG A 9 -35.50 -50.33 -22.95
C ARG A 9 -35.59 -48.83 -22.59
N ARG A 10 -34.43 -48.14 -22.74
CA ARG A 10 -34.20 -46.79 -23.30
C ARG A 10 -34.75 -45.59 -22.51
N ALA A 11 -33.84 -44.80 -21.91
CA ALA A 11 -33.32 -43.53 -22.46
C ALA A 11 -34.33 -42.37 -22.23
N ALA A 12 -34.02 -41.24 -21.62
CA ALA A 12 -32.77 -40.52 -21.48
C ALA A 12 -32.72 -39.82 -20.12
N ALA A 13 -31.62 -39.98 -19.39
CA ALA A 13 -31.32 -39.12 -18.26
C ALA A 13 -30.80 -37.78 -18.82
N LEU A 14 -31.57 -36.71 -18.62
CA LEU A 14 -31.08 -35.34 -18.82
C LEU A 14 -29.89 -35.12 -17.86
N LEU A 15 -28.68 -35.20 -18.39
CA LEU A 15 -27.51 -34.58 -17.77
C LEU A 15 -27.64 -33.07 -17.98
N VAL A 16 -28.13 -32.35 -16.97
CA VAL A 16 -27.90 -30.92 -16.86
C VAL A 16 -26.49 -30.75 -16.34
N THR A 17 -25.53 -30.63 -17.25
CA THR A 17 -24.16 -30.24 -16.93
C THR A 17 -24.22 -28.78 -16.50
N ALA A 18 -24.34 -28.56 -15.19
CA ALA A 18 -24.08 -27.24 -14.61
C ALA A 18 -22.61 -26.92 -14.89
N LEU A 19 -22.36 -26.08 -15.90
CA LEU A 19 -21.11 -25.35 -15.99
C LEU A 19 -21.03 -24.48 -14.75
N THR A 20 -20.35 -24.98 -13.71
CA THR A 20 -19.76 -24.12 -12.71
C THR A 20 -18.74 -23.27 -13.46
N MET A 21 -19.13 -22.05 -13.84
CA MET A 21 -18.16 -21.02 -14.13
C MET A 21 -17.30 -20.90 -12.88
N ALA A 22 -16.12 -21.51 -12.94
CA ALA A 22 -15.01 -21.14 -12.10
C ALA A 22 -14.67 -19.69 -12.45
N ALA A 23 -15.42 -18.75 -11.87
CA ALA A 23 -14.89 -17.45 -11.61
C ALA A 23 -13.71 -17.69 -10.67
N CYS A 24 -12.52 -17.79 -11.28
CA CYS A 24 -11.23 -17.67 -10.62
C CYS A 24 -11.08 -16.21 -10.20
N GLY A 25 -11.96 -15.78 -9.29
CA GLY A 25 -11.80 -14.61 -8.48
C GLY A 25 -11.39 -15.13 -7.13
N SER A 26 -10.09 -15.39 -6.97
CA SER A 26 -9.52 -15.38 -5.62
C SER A 26 -9.85 -13.99 -5.07
N ALA A 27 -10.91 -13.90 -4.27
CA ALA A 27 -11.07 -12.79 -3.36
C ALA A 27 -9.76 -12.75 -2.58
N SER A 28 -8.87 -11.81 -2.95
CA SER A 28 -7.66 -11.57 -2.17
C SER A 28 -8.16 -11.29 -0.77
N ALA A 29 -7.88 -12.18 0.18
CA ALA A 29 -8.14 -11.92 1.58
C ALA A 29 -7.53 -10.55 1.86
N GLY A 30 -8.36 -9.59 2.27
CA GLY A 30 -7.90 -8.23 2.50
C GLY A 30 -6.74 -8.24 3.49
N LEU A 31 -5.75 -7.37 3.27
CA LEU A 31 -4.64 -7.25 4.20
C LEU A 31 -5.18 -6.73 5.54
N ASP A 32 -4.54 -7.10 6.64
CA ASP A 32 -4.77 -6.48 7.93
C ASP A 32 -3.44 -6.17 8.63
N ALA A 33 -3.48 -5.36 9.70
CA ALA A 33 -2.26 -4.98 10.41
C ALA A 33 -1.50 -6.21 10.96
N ALA A 34 -2.20 -7.29 11.32
CA ALA A 34 -1.59 -8.51 11.83
C ALA A 34 -0.81 -9.27 10.75
N SER A 35 -1.35 -9.36 9.53
CA SER A 35 -0.72 -9.96 8.35
C SER A 35 0.55 -9.22 7.94
N LEU A 36 0.64 -7.92 8.25
CA LEU A 36 1.82 -7.09 8.04
C LEU A 36 2.76 -7.06 9.27
N GLY A 37 2.39 -7.72 10.37
CA GLY A 37 3.16 -7.72 11.62
C GLY A 37 3.33 -6.33 12.21
N LEU A 38 2.34 -5.45 12.03
CA LEU A 38 2.40 -4.05 12.48
C LEU A 38 1.89 -3.93 13.92
N PRO A 39 2.56 -3.15 14.78
CA PRO A 39 2.05 -2.84 16.11
C PRO A 39 0.80 -1.95 16.01
N VAL A 40 -0.25 -2.34 16.73
CA VAL A 40 -1.53 -1.63 16.79
C VAL A 40 -1.83 -1.25 18.24
N THR A 41 -2.32 -0.04 18.46
CA THR A 41 -2.72 0.46 19.78
C THR A 41 -3.92 1.41 19.67
N GLY A 42 -4.81 1.39 20.65
CA GLY A 42 -5.95 2.32 20.72
C GLY A 42 -5.57 3.79 20.94
N THR A 43 -4.30 4.06 21.28
CA THR A 43 -3.79 5.41 21.58
C THR A 43 -2.58 5.75 20.71
N ALA A 44 -2.66 5.50 19.41
CA ALA A 44 -1.59 5.82 18.47
C ALA A 44 -1.29 7.34 18.50
N VAL A 45 -0.01 7.71 18.49
CA VAL A 45 0.45 9.10 18.56
C VAL A 45 1.26 9.41 17.32
N ALA A 46 1.07 10.62 16.78
CA ALA A 46 1.90 11.12 15.68
C ALA A 46 3.36 11.27 16.11
N LEU A 47 4.27 10.62 15.38
CA LEU A 47 5.72 10.76 15.47
C LEU A 47 6.22 12.06 14.84
N ALA A 48 5.55 12.49 13.78
CA ALA A 48 5.78 13.76 13.10
C ALA A 48 4.52 14.15 12.32
N THR A 49 4.38 15.44 12.02
CA THR A 49 3.26 15.95 11.22
C THR A 49 3.73 16.86 10.09
N ALA A 50 3.00 16.85 8.99
CA ALA A 50 3.16 17.77 7.87
C ALA A 50 1.78 18.16 7.35
N THR A 51 1.73 19.16 6.47
CA THR A 51 0.53 19.51 5.72
C THR A 51 0.92 19.59 4.26
N VAL A 52 0.18 18.91 3.41
CA VAL A 52 0.33 18.99 1.95
C VAL A 52 -0.89 19.68 1.38
N SER A 53 -0.70 20.43 0.29
CA SER A 53 -1.83 21.03 -0.41
C SER A 53 -2.18 20.20 -1.63
N THR A 54 -3.42 19.72 -1.71
CA THR A 54 -4.00 19.15 -2.92
C THR A 54 -4.91 20.15 -3.61
N SER A 55 -5.12 19.94 -4.90
CA SER A 55 -6.03 20.77 -5.68
C SER A 55 -6.74 19.92 -6.72
N PRO A 56 -8.02 19.58 -6.51
CA PRO A 56 -8.75 18.73 -7.45
C PRO A 56 -9.07 19.44 -8.77
N ASP A 57 -8.89 20.76 -8.86
CA ASP A 57 -9.31 21.61 -9.98
C ASP A 57 -8.18 22.37 -10.67
N GLY A 58 -6.93 21.94 -10.47
CA GLY A 58 -5.77 22.54 -11.14
C GLY A 58 -5.33 23.88 -10.55
N GLY A 59 -5.76 24.22 -9.34
CA GLY A 59 -5.15 25.26 -8.51
C GLY A 59 -6.11 26.33 -7.98
N ILE A 60 -7.41 26.24 -8.27
CA ILE A 60 -8.39 27.25 -7.84
C ILE A 60 -8.75 27.01 -6.36
N TYR A 61 -9.00 25.76 -5.97
CA TYR A 61 -9.08 25.35 -4.57
C TYR A 61 -7.79 24.64 -4.15
N ARG A 62 -7.23 25.06 -3.01
CA ARG A 62 -6.17 24.34 -2.31
C ARG A 62 -6.74 23.78 -1.02
N ASN A 63 -6.76 22.46 -0.92
CA ASN A 63 -7.13 21.75 0.29
C ASN A 63 -5.88 21.42 1.10
N PRO A 64 -5.80 21.83 2.38
CA PRO A 64 -4.76 21.34 3.27
C PRO A 64 -5.10 19.92 3.73
N ASP A 65 -4.29 18.95 3.33
CA ASP A 65 -4.32 17.60 3.89
C ASP A 65 -3.26 17.48 4.98
N HIS A 66 -3.71 17.14 6.18
CA HIS A 66 -2.81 16.92 7.32
C HIS A 66 -2.29 15.49 7.30
N LEU A 67 -0.97 15.37 7.28
CA LEU A 67 -0.25 14.10 7.37
C LEU A 67 0.26 13.94 8.81
N GLU A 68 -0.11 12.84 9.44
CA GLU A 68 0.43 12.43 10.73
C GLU A 68 1.16 11.10 10.57
N VAL A 69 2.48 11.10 10.62
CA VAL A 69 3.25 9.86 10.59
C VAL A 69 3.13 9.17 11.94
N MET A 70 2.60 7.95 11.98
CA MET A 70 2.30 7.22 13.23
C MET A 70 3.24 6.04 13.46
N LEU A 71 3.85 5.52 12.39
CA LEU A 71 4.79 4.42 12.47
C LEU A 71 5.88 4.53 11.40
N VAL A 72 7.12 4.31 11.82
CA VAL A 72 8.26 4.06 10.93
C VAL A 72 8.96 2.80 11.41
N GLY A 73 9.10 1.80 10.55
CA GLY A 73 9.68 0.51 10.94
C GLY A 73 10.11 -0.34 9.77
N ARG A 74 10.76 -1.46 10.07
CA ARG A 74 11.08 -2.50 9.07
C ARG A 74 10.18 -3.70 9.30
N HIS A 75 9.45 -4.13 8.27
CA HIS A 75 8.62 -5.33 8.35
C HIS A 75 8.75 -6.18 7.07
N SER A 76 8.34 -7.45 7.17
CA SER A 76 8.11 -8.23 5.96
C SER A 76 6.91 -7.67 5.22
N VAL A 77 6.99 -7.70 3.90
CA VAL A 77 5.91 -7.27 3.02
C VAL A 77 5.39 -8.43 2.19
N ASP A 78 5.74 -9.68 2.50
CA ASP A 78 5.34 -10.85 1.71
C ASP A 78 3.83 -10.92 1.43
N ALA A 79 2.99 -10.51 2.40
CA ALA A 79 1.54 -10.43 2.22
C ALA A 79 1.13 -9.38 1.17
N VAL A 80 1.78 -8.22 1.16
CA VAL A 80 1.59 -7.18 0.15
C VAL A 80 2.08 -7.68 -1.23
N ALA A 81 3.22 -8.36 -1.27
CA ALA A 81 3.76 -8.96 -2.50
C ALA A 81 2.77 -9.96 -3.11
N ALA A 82 2.17 -10.79 -2.26
CA ALA A 82 1.17 -11.77 -2.65
C ALA A 82 -0.10 -11.12 -3.20
N GLN A 83 -0.55 -10.00 -2.61
CA GLN A 83 -1.71 -9.25 -3.10
C GLN A 83 -1.44 -8.56 -4.45
N LEU A 84 -0.26 -7.95 -4.62
CA LEU A 84 0.13 -7.28 -5.86
C LEU A 84 0.43 -8.27 -7.01
N GLY A 85 0.74 -9.53 -6.67
CA GLY A 85 1.05 -10.58 -7.65
C GLY A 85 2.23 -10.22 -8.57
N ASN A 86 2.12 -10.59 -9.85
CA ASN A 86 3.17 -10.34 -10.85
C ASN A 86 3.33 -8.85 -11.23
N ALA A 87 2.49 -7.95 -10.70
CA ALA A 87 2.56 -6.52 -11.01
C ALA A 87 3.85 -5.86 -10.50
N SER A 88 4.55 -6.45 -9.53
CA SER A 88 5.75 -5.84 -8.93
C SER A 88 6.99 -6.76 -8.95
N SER A 89 7.54 -6.98 -10.15
CA SER A 89 8.80 -7.73 -10.35
C SER A 89 9.99 -7.21 -9.51
N SER A 90 9.95 -5.92 -9.15
CA SER A 90 10.93 -5.19 -8.33
C SER A 90 11.21 -5.81 -6.95
N TRP A 91 10.24 -6.48 -6.35
CA TRP A 91 10.34 -6.97 -4.97
C TRP A 91 11.34 -8.10 -4.84
N SER A 92 11.35 -8.98 -5.84
CA SER A 92 12.26 -10.11 -5.93
C SER A 92 13.73 -9.69 -5.91
N GLN A 93 14.05 -8.53 -6.50
CA GLN A 93 15.40 -7.96 -6.57
C GLN A 93 15.86 -7.40 -5.22
N LEU A 94 14.93 -7.12 -4.30
CA LEU A 94 15.17 -6.47 -3.01
C LEU A 94 15.14 -7.46 -1.83
N ARG A 95 14.53 -8.64 -1.97
CA ARG A 95 14.37 -9.64 -0.89
C ARG A 95 15.68 -10.05 -0.19
N GLY A 96 16.82 -9.94 -0.87
CA GLY A 96 18.14 -10.23 -0.30
C GLY A 96 18.72 -9.14 0.60
N LEU A 97 18.09 -7.95 0.66
CA LEU A 97 18.59 -6.79 1.41
C LEU A 97 17.93 -6.64 2.80
N GLY A 98 17.01 -7.54 3.15
CA GLY A 98 16.32 -7.55 4.44
C GLY A 98 14.87 -7.09 4.34
N GLN A 99 14.35 -6.60 5.45
CA GLN A 99 12.96 -6.17 5.57
C GLN A 99 12.74 -4.77 5.00
N PHE A 100 11.56 -4.56 4.42
CA PHE A 100 11.19 -3.32 3.76
C PHE A 100 10.86 -2.26 4.80
N THR A 101 11.08 -1.00 4.44
CA THR A 101 10.79 0.12 5.31
C THR A 101 9.35 0.56 5.11
N LEU A 102 8.60 0.67 6.19
CA LEU A 102 7.22 1.10 6.17
C LEU A 102 7.11 2.43 6.89
N VAL A 103 6.45 3.39 6.23
CA VAL A 103 6.05 4.66 6.83
C VAL A 103 4.53 4.68 6.81
N ALA A 104 3.92 4.52 7.98
CA ALA A 104 2.48 4.57 8.12
C ALA A 104 2.03 5.94 8.63
N MET A 105 0.99 6.47 8.01
CA MET A 105 0.46 7.79 8.31
C MET A 105 -1.06 7.79 8.31
N ARG A 106 -1.63 8.70 9.09
CA ARG A 106 -3.01 9.13 8.96
C ARG A 106 -3.02 10.39 8.11
N ILE A 107 -3.90 10.41 7.12
CA ILE A 107 -4.12 11.57 6.26
C ILE A 107 -5.52 12.06 6.55
N ARG A 108 -5.67 13.37 6.72
CA ARG A 108 -6.95 14.00 6.99
C ARG A 108 -7.17 15.17 6.04
N ASP A 109 -8.30 15.16 5.35
CA ASP A 109 -8.75 16.30 4.56
C ASP A 109 -9.56 17.24 5.46
N ASP A 110 -8.99 18.41 5.78
CA ASP A 110 -9.70 19.49 6.50
C ASP A 110 -10.27 20.55 5.52
N GLY A 111 -10.21 20.27 4.23
CA GLY A 111 -10.79 21.05 3.15
C GLY A 111 -12.31 20.96 3.07
N LYS A 112 -12.85 21.63 2.04
CA LYS A 112 -14.30 21.70 1.77
C LYS A 112 -14.74 20.87 0.56
N VAL A 113 -13.78 20.34 -0.19
CA VAL A 113 -13.98 19.54 -1.40
C VAL A 113 -13.09 18.32 -1.30
N THR A 114 -13.40 17.25 -2.04
CA THR A 114 -12.63 16.00 -2.00
C THR A 114 -11.16 16.21 -2.33
N SER A 115 -10.32 15.31 -1.81
CA SER A 115 -8.87 15.39 -1.92
C SER A 115 -8.29 14.04 -2.38
N ASP A 116 -7.29 14.10 -3.28
CA ASP A 116 -6.58 12.92 -3.78
C ASP A 116 -5.04 13.11 -3.65
N PRO A 117 -4.50 13.15 -2.42
CA PRO A 117 -3.07 13.32 -2.19
C PRO A 117 -2.26 12.24 -2.90
N GLN A 118 -1.35 12.70 -3.76
CA GLN A 118 -0.39 11.86 -4.45
C GLN A 118 0.74 11.49 -3.48
N LEU A 119 0.92 10.19 -3.17
CA LEU A 119 1.93 9.77 -2.18
C LEU A 119 3.20 9.21 -2.82
N PHE A 120 3.21 8.98 -4.13
CA PHE A 120 4.35 8.38 -4.83
C PHE A 120 5.62 9.24 -4.83
N ASP A 121 5.51 10.53 -4.56
CA ASP A 121 6.60 11.50 -4.62
C ASP A 121 7.24 11.78 -3.25
N LEU A 122 6.74 11.13 -2.19
CA LEU A 122 7.28 11.18 -0.85
C LEU A 122 8.57 10.36 -0.80
N GLN A 123 9.66 11.00 -0.37
CA GLN A 123 11.01 10.48 -0.47
C GLN A 123 11.59 10.25 0.92
N MET A 124 12.46 9.24 1.01
CA MET A 124 13.39 9.09 2.12
C MET A 124 14.82 9.38 1.69
N ALA A 125 15.63 9.82 2.65
CA ALA A 125 17.04 10.10 2.39
C ALA A 125 17.81 8.85 1.96
N SER A 126 18.67 9.04 0.95
CA SER A 126 19.37 7.94 0.28
C SER A 126 20.65 7.49 0.98
N ASP A 127 21.13 8.24 1.96
CA ASP A 127 22.28 7.88 2.81
C ASP A 127 21.98 6.69 3.73
N TYR A 128 20.70 6.32 3.89
CA TYR A 128 20.27 5.09 4.57
C TYR A 128 20.29 3.85 3.67
N ALA A 129 20.61 3.99 2.38
CA ALA A 129 20.66 2.86 1.47
C ALA A 129 21.73 1.82 1.90
N PRO A 130 21.46 0.51 1.77
CA PRO A 130 22.45 -0.51 2.09
C PRO A 130 23.75 -0.36 1.27
N PRO A 131 24.92 -0.72 1.82
CA PRO A 131 26.18 -0.61 1.09
C PRO A 131 26.14 -1.31 -0.28
N GLY A 132 26.71 -0.65 -1.29
CA GLY A 132 26.75 -1.19 -2.66
C GLY A 132 25.48 -0.97 -3.48
N THR A 133 24.41 -0.40 -2.93
CA THR A 133 23.19 -0.07 -3.68
C THR A 133 23.24 1.28 -4.40
N ALA A 134 24.20 2.14 -4.03
CA ALA A 134 24.37 3.46 -4.64
C ALA A 134 24.84 3.42 -6.11
N ASN A 135 25.42 2.29 -6.54
CA ASN A 135 25.90 2.05 -7.90
C ASN A 135 25.37 0.72 -8.42
N GLY A 136 25.27 0.56 -9.74
CA GLY A 136 24.82 -0.68 -10.36
C GLY A 136 23.30 -0.83 -10.47
N PRO A 137 22.77 -2.07 -10.63
CA PRO A 137 21.39 -2.30 -11.06
C PRO A 137 20.34 -1.84 -10.04
N LEU A 138 20.68 -1.80 -8.75
CA LEU A 138 19.75 -1.42 -7.68
C LEU A 138 19.67 0.10 -7.43
N ARG A 139 20.55 0.89 -8.05
CA ARG A 139 20.65 2.35 -7.85
C ARG A 139 19.32 3.07 -8.01
N HIS A 140 18.50 2.65 -8.97
CA HIS A 140 17.24 3.30 -9.29
C HIS A 140 16.17 3.17 -8.17
N PHE A 141 16.35 2.24 -7.23
CA PHE A 141 15.49 2.12 -6.05
C PHE A 141 15.88 3.08 -4.92
N TYR A 142 17.14 3.52 -4.87
CA TYR A 142 17.71 4.25 -3.73
C TYR A 142 18.12 5.70 -4.04
N HIS A 143 18.14 6.11 -5.31
CA HIS A 143 18.57 7.46 -5.70
C HIS A 143 17.70 8.03 -6.84
N PRO A 144 16.62 8.78 -6.51
CA PRO A 144 16.05 9.01 -5.16
C PRO A 144 15.21 7.82 -4.67
N THR A 145 15.06 7.67 -3.35
CA THR A 145 14.29 6.57 -2.73
C THR A 145 12.81 6.94 -2.58
N TYR A 146 11.97 6.38 -3.45
CA TYR A 146 10.51 6.57 -3.46
C TYR A 146 9.78 5.31 -2.97
N PRO A 147 8.50 5.42 -2.59
CA PRO A 147 7.69 4.25 -2.28
C PRO A 147 7.53 3.36 -3.52
N LEU A 148 7.53 2.06 -3.28
CA LEU A 148 7.27 1.00 -4.25
C LEU A 148 5.80 0.63 -4.31
N ALA A 149 5.09 0.81 -3.20
CA ALA A 149 3.68 0.51 -3.06
C ALA A 149 3.06 1.33 -1.93
N VAL A 150 1.74 1.44 -1.96
CA VAL A 150 0.91 1.92 -0.86
C VAL A 150 -0.02 0.82 -0.41
N VAL A 151 -0.26 0.74 0.89
CA VAL A 151 -1.31 -0.07 1.49
C VAL A 151 -2.23 0.87 2.26
N ALA A 152 -3.53 0.88 1.97
CA ALA A 152 -4.47 1.84 2.56
C ALA A 152 -5.77 1.18 3.02
N ASP A 153 -6.48 1.85 3.93
CA ASP A 153 -7.81 1.44 4.42
C ASP A 153 -8.96 1.80 3.47
N SER A 154 -8.63 2.43 2.36
CA SER A 154 -9.47 2.64 1.18
C SER A 154 -8.75 2.06 -0.04
N THR A 155 -9.47 1.87 -1.15
CA THR A 155 -8.84 1.44 -2.40
C THR A 155 -7.95 2.56 -2.92
N PRO A 156 -6.61 2.36 -3.04
CA PRO A 156 -5.75 3.39 -3.58
C PRO A 156 -6.10 3.68 -5.04
N GLY A 157 -5.93 4.94 -5.45
CA GLY A 157 -6.02 5.34 -6.85
C GLY A 157 -4.68 5.20 -7.57
N ASP A 158 -4.66 5.65 -8.83
CA ASP A 158 -3.45 5.64 -9.65
C ASP A 158 -2.29 6.39 -8.97
N SER A 159 -1.05 5.93 -9.22
CA SER A 159 0.16 6.54 -8.66
C SER A 159 0.13 6.66 -7.12
N CYS A 160 -0.41 5.67 -6.42
CA CYS A 160 -0.48 5.66 -4.96
C CYS A 160 -1.20 6.89 -4.38
N SER A 161 -2.28 7.33 -5.02
CA SER A 161 -3.18 8.33 -4.46
C SER A 161 -4.16 7.71 -3.47
N ILE A 162 -4.66 8.52 -2.54
CA ILE A 162 -5.73 8.10 -1.63
C ILE A 162 -6.87 9.09 -1.76
N HIS A 163 -8.07 8.57 -2.02
CA HIS A 163 -9.26 9.39 -2.07
C HIS A 163 -9.75 9.71 -0.66
N LEU A 164 -9.97 10.99 -0.38
CA LEU A 164 -10.49 11.49 0.88
C LEU A 164 -11.71 12.36 0.63
N ASP A 165 -12.80 12.03 1.33
CA ASP A 165 -13.95 12.89 1.46
C ASP A 165 -13.65 14.04 2.44
N PRO A 166 -14.25 15.24 2.25
CA PRO A 166 -14.08 16.36 3.16
C PRO A 166 -14.36 15.99 4.61
N GLY A 167 -13.47 16.36 5.51
CA GLY A 167 -13.58 16.11 6.95
C GLY A 167 -13.29 14.66 7.38
N HIS A 168 -12.91 13.78 6.45
CA HIS A 168 -12.59 12.39 6.74
C HIS A 168 -11.09 12.18 6.89
N SER A 169 -10.72 11.03 7.46
CA SER A 169 -9.34 10.58 7.56
C SER A 169 -9.20 9.17 7.01
N GLY A 170 -8.05 8.90 6.40
CA GLY A 170 -7.65 7.57 5.95
C GLY A 170 -6.27 7.21 6.51
N VAL A 171 -5.97 5.92 6.51
CA VAL A 171 -4.65 5.37 6.86
C VAL A 171 -3.94 4.92 5.60
N ALA A 172 -2.70 5.37 5.45
CA ALA A 172 -1.81 5.04 4.36
C ALA A 172 -0.52 4.44 4.90
N ILE A 173 -0.03 3.37 4.29
CA ILE A 173 1.24 2.74 4.63
C ILE A 173 2.08 2.69 3.36
N LEU A 174 3.12 3.51 3.32
CA LEU A 174 4.05 3.54 2.21
C LEU A 174 5.13 2.49 2.40
N VAL A 175 5.32 1.66 1.39
CA VAL A 175 6.30 0.59 1.35
C VAL A 175 7.52 1.08 0.57
N TYR A 176 8.68 1.14 1.21
CA TYR A 176 9.94 1.53 0.61
C TYR A 176 10.91 0.36 0.54
N PRO A 177 11.93 0.43 -0.34
CA PRO A 177 13.01 -0.56 -0.34
C PRO A 177 13.64 -0.74 1.05
N PRO A 178 14.25 -1.91 1.34
CA PRO A 178 15.01 -2.11 2.57
C PRO A 178 16.10 -1.04 2.75
N VAL A 179 16.08 -0.29 3.85
CA VAL A 179 17.14 0.66 4.22
C VAL A 179 17.68 0.38 5.62
N ASN A 180 18.90 0.85 5.89
CA ASN A 180 19.47 0.86 7.23
C ASN A 180 18.80 1.97 8.06
N LEU A 181 17.74 1.62 8.78
CA LEU A 181 17.02 2.58 9.61
C LEU A 181 17.86 3.01 10.83
N PRO A 182 18.10 4.32 11.02
CA PRO A 182 18.66 4.87 12.25
C PRO A 182 17.61 4.93 13.36
N THR A 183 17.87 5.71 14.42
CA THR A 183 16.83 6.10 15.39
C THR A 183 15.83 7.10 14.82
N THR A 184 16.20 7.85 13.78
CA THR A 184 15.32 8.77 13.04
C THR A 184 15.49 8.60 11.53
N LEU A 185 14.41 8.81 10.78
CA LEU A 185 14.34 8.80 9.33
C LEU A 185 14.12 10.22 8.82
N VAL A 186 14.96 10.70 7.91
CA VAL A 186 14.66 11.90 7.11
C VAL A 186 13.71 11.54 5.97
N TRP A 187 12.53 12.16 5.97
CA TRP A 187 11.43 11.83 5.08
C TRP A 187 10.62 13.08 4.70
N GLY A 188 10.11 13.15 3.47
CA GLY A 188 9.23 14.25 3.08
C GLY A 188 9.04 14.37 1.57
N ARG A 189 8.66 15.55 1.10
CA ARG A 189 8.46 15.84 -0.33
C ARG A 189 9.40 16.97 -0.75
N LEU A 190 10.19 16.72 -1.78
CA LEU A 190 11.13 17.71 -2.31
C LEU A 190 10.42 19.02 -2.68
N GLY A 191 10.88 20.13 -2.13
CA GLY A 191 10.34 21.46 -2.40
C GLY A 191 9.08 21.82 -1.59
N ASP A 192 8.55 20.90 -0.78
CA ASP A 192 7.34 21.11 0.03
C ASP A 192 7.68 21.04 1.52
N PHE A 193 8.14 19.88 2.00
CA PHE A 193 8.50 19.70 3.42
C PHE A 193 9.53 18.59 3.62
N VAL A 194 10.28 18.67 4.73
CA VAL A 194 11.22 17.64 5.18
C VAL A 194 11.06 17.45 6.69
N LEU A 195 10.87 16.21 7.12
CA LEU A 195 10.72 15.81 8.52
C LEU A 195 11.87 14.92 8.96
N SER A 196 12.24 15.03 10.24
CA SER A 196 13.01 14.00 10.94
C SER A 196 12.06 13.19 11.81
N VAL A 197 11.75 11.97 11.39
CA VAL A 197 10.72 11.12 12.02
C VAL A 197 11.38 10.04 12.87
N PRO A 198 11.07 9.93 14.18
CA PRO A 198 11.54 8.81 15.00
C PRO A 198 11.13 7.45 14.45
N VAL A 199 12.00 6.45 14.58
CA VAL A 199 11.67 5.04 14.29
C VAL A 199 10.90 4.44 15.46
N GLY A 200 9.87 3.65 15.16
CA GLY A 200 8.94 3.07 16.12
C GLY A 200 7.50 3.51 15.85
N GLY A 201 6.69 3.60 16.90
CA GLY A 201 5.28 3.95 16.81
C GLY A 201 4.36 2.76 16.60
N ALA A 202 3.09 3.05 16.32
CA ALA A 202 2.04 2.06 16.16
C ALA A 202 0.86 2.65 15.38
N LEU A 203 0.09 1.78 14.73
CA LEU A 203 -1.15 2.16 14.05
C LEU A 203 -2.33 2.22 15.02
N PRO A 204 -3.34 3.06 14.75
CA PRO A 204 -4.65 2.91 15.38
C PRO A 204 -5.31 1.60 14.91
N PRO A 205 -6.33 1.10 15.63
CA PRO A 205 -7.13 -0.02 15.17
C PRO A 205 -7.78 0.30 13.82
N LEU A 206 -7.60 -0.60 12.85
CA LEU A 206 -8.15 -0.45 11.50
C LEU A 206 -9.58 -0.98 11.46
N ALA A 207 -10.48 -0.24 10.80
CA ALA A 207 -11.89 -0.58 10.74
C ALA A 207 -12.24 -1.66 9.70
N GLY A 208 -11.36 -1.91 8.73
CA GLY A 208 -11.63 -2.77 7.60
C GLY A 208 -10.35 -3.36 6.98
N PRO A 209 -10.50 -4.12 5.89
CA PRO A 209 -9.37 -4.65 5.16
C PRO A 209 -8.54 -3.52 4.55
N LEU A 210 -7.26 -3.78 4.42
CA LEU A 210 -6.31 -2.94 3.72
C LEU A 210 -6.17 -3.40 2.26
N HIS A 211 -5.93 -2.44 1.40
CA HIS A 211 -5.79 -2.58 -0.04
C HIS A 211 -4.40 -2.12 -0.47
N ALA A 212 -3.69 -2.98 -1.21
CA ALA A 212 -2.37 -2.65 -1.74
C ALA A 212 -2.45 -2.22 -3.22
N GLU A 213 -1.66 -1.22 -3.58
CA GLU A 213 -1.44 -0.78 -4.95
C GLU A 213 0.06 -0.49 -5.18
N ALA A 214 0.57 -0.85 -6.35
CA ALA A 214 1.96 -0.56 -6.71
C ALA A 214 2.12 0.91 -7.10
N CYS A 215 3.15 1.57 -6.59
CA CYS A 215 3.42 2.96 -6.98
C CYS A 215 4.12 2.96 -8.34
N SER A 216 3.44 3.49 -9.35
CA SER A 216 4.06 3.89 -10.60
C SER A 216 4.32 5.39 -10.55
N ARG A 217 5.55 5.82 -10.83
CA ARG A 217 5.78 7.23 -11.16
C ARG A 217 5.00 7.49 -12.44
N SER A 218 4.09 8.46 -12.43
CA SER A 218 3.44 8.85 -13.68
C SER A 218 4.52 9.29 -14.67
N ALA A 219 4.36 8.88 -15.93
CA ALA A 219 5.30 9.18 -17.00
C ALA A 219 5.33 10.69 -17.28
N GLY A 220 6.07 11.45 -16.47
CA GLY A 220 6.10 12.91 -16.56
C GLY A 220 7.03 13.63 -15.58
N ALA A 221 7.47 12.98 -14.50
CA ALA A 221 8.48 13.57 -13.62
C ALA A 221 9.89 13.35 -14.21
N PRO A 222 10.69 14.40 -14.45
CA PRO A 222 12.02 14.24 -15.02
C PRO A 222 12.92 13.41 -14.10
N ALA A 223 13.70 12.53 -14.73
CA ALA A 223 14.71 11.67 -14.10
C ALA A 223 15.92 12.45 -13.57
#